data_AF-A0A7J4HMS7-F1
#
_entry.id   AF-A0A7J4HMS7-F1
#
_cell.length_a   1.000
_cell.length_b   1.000
_cell.length_c   1.000
_cell.angle_alpha   90.00
_cell.angle_beta   90.00
_cell.angle_gamma   90.00
#
_symmetry.space_group_name_H-M   'P 1'
#
loop_
_entity.id
_entity.type
_entity.pdbx_description
1 polymer ?
#
loop_
_entity_poly.entity_id
_entity_poly.type
_entity_poly.pdbx_seq_one_letter_code
_entity_poly.pdbx_strand_id
1 'polypeptide(L)'
;MDPNYYEEIEKKRKEALTNWDALTYYECCNELGDNIPEEPNLYEQGAVDNILNDLNKKNLETITSNKNYSFFIKEAEKEGINYGEFSKDTGKKTNLLIKYFEKFREGESQDLEERNYSSFEIGKIYNGIRNKAKKAEALVKATEYPVSIFDEVAKERFREFRS
;
A
#
# COMPACT_ATOMS: atom_id res chain seq x y z
N MET A 1 -19.58 -11.87 -23.51
CA MET A 1 -19.88 -10.68 -22.68
C MET A 1 -21.38 -10.52 -22.66
N ASP A 2 -21.94 -10.28 -21.47
CA ASP A 2 -23.38 -10.13 -21.26
C ASP A 2 -23.81 -8.72 -21.72
N PRO A 3 -24.76 -8.57 -22.66
CA PRO A 3 -25.25 -7.26 -23.11
C PRO A 3 -25.74 -6.38 -21.97
N ASN A 4 -26.25 -6.98 -20.89
CA ASN A 4 -26.77 -6.28 -19.72
C ASN A 4 -25.68 -5.51 -18.95
N TYR A 5 -24.42 -5.97 -19.05
CA TYR A 5 -23.28 -5.38 -18.33
C TYR A 5 -22.97 -3.95 -18.80
N TYR A 6 -22.89 -3.76 -20.12
CA TYR A 6 -22.56 -2.45 -20.70
C TYR A 6 -23.71 -1.44 -20.54
N GLU A 7 -24.96 -1.92 -20.54
CA GLU A 7 -26.13 -1.09 -20.24
C GLU A 7 -26.10 -0.58 -18.78
N GLU A 8 -25.70 -1.42 -17.83
CA GLU A 8 -25.55 -1.02 -16.43
C GLU A 8 -24.41 0.00 -16.23
N ILE A 9 -23.26 -0.19 -16.91
CA ILE A 9 -22.15 0.76 -16.85
C ILE A 9 -22.55 2.11 -17.47
N GLU A 10 -23.25 2.10 -18.61
CA GLU A 10 -23.72 3.32 -19.25
C GLU A 10 -24.74 4.07 -18.39
N LYS A 11 -25.61 3.35 -17.67
CA LYS A 11 -26.52 3.95 -16.70
C LYS A 11 -25.76 4.62 -15.56
N LYS A 12 -24.77 3.93 -14.97
CA LYS A 12 -23.91 4.48 -13.91
C LYS A 12 -23.13 5.70 -14.39
N ARG A 13 -22.60 5.67 -15.62
CA ARG A 13 -21.91 6.82 -16.23
C ARG A 13 -22.80 8.05 -16.28
N LYS A 14 -24.06 7.89 -16.71
CA LYS A 14 -25.04 9.00 -16.79
C LYS A 14 -25.46 9.52 -15.43
N GLU A 15 -25.62 8.63 -14.45
CA GLU A 15 -25.88 9.02 -13.07
C GLU A 15 -24.69 9.79 -12.48
N ALA A 16 -23.46 9.33 -12.69
CA ALA A 16 -22.24 10.01 -12.26
C ALA A 16 -22.09 11.39 -12.91
N LEU A 17 -22.40 11.50 -14.21
CA LEU A 17 -22.45 12.79 -14.92
C LEU A 17 -23.48 13.75 -14.29
N THR A 18 -24.67 13.25 -13.98
CA THR A 18 -25.75 14.06 -13.36
C THR A 18 -25.36 14.54 -11.96
N ASN A 19 -24.66 13.69 -11.21
CA ASN A 19 -24.27 13.96 -9.82
C ASN A 19 -22.90 14.65 -9.69
N TRP A 20 -22.22 14.95 -10.80
CA TRP A 20 -20.85 15.49 -10.79
C TRP A 20 -19.86 14.61 -10.01
N ASP A 21 -20.05 13.30 -10.06
CA ASP A 21 -19.12 12.33 -9.47
C ASP A 21 -18.00 12.02 -10.48
N ALA A 22 -16.90 12.75 -10.35
CA ALA A 22 -15.78 12.70 -11.30
C ALA A 22 -15.11 11.32 -11.36
N LEU A 23 -14.89 10.66 -10.22
CA LEU A 23 -14.20 9.38 -10.15
C LEU A 23 -15.02 8.27 -10.81
N THR A 24 -16.29 8.14 -10.42
CA THR A 24 -17.20 7.13 -10.99
C THR A 24 -17.42 7.37 -12.49
N TYR A 25 -17.51 8.64 -12.92
CA TYR A 25 -17.63 9.00 -14.33
C TYR A 25 -16.40 8.57 -15.15
N TYR A 26 -15.19 8.87 -14.65
CA TYR A 26 -13.93 8.47 -15.28
C TYR A 26 -13.79 6.94 -15.40
N GLU A 27 -14.08 6.20 -14.33
CA GLU A 27 -14.02 4.72 -14.31
C GLU A 27 -14.97 4.13 -15.36
N CYS A 28 -16.22 4.57 -15.39
CA CYS A 28 -17.21 4.10 -16.36
C CYS A 28 -16.81 4.46 -17.80
N CYS A 29 -16.26 5.66 -18.04
CA CYS A 29 -15.80 6.05 -19.38
C CYS A 29 -14.66 5.15 -19.88
N ASN A 30 -13.69 4.83 -19.02
CA ASN A 30 -12.59 3.93 -19.37
C ASN A 30 -13.07 2.50 -19.63
N GLU A 31 -14.08 2.05 -18.90
CA GLU A 31 -14.61 0.69 -19.05
C GLU A 31 -15.46 0.51 -20.32
N LEU A 32 -16.11 1.57 -20.80
CA LEU A 32 -16.82 1.57 -22.09
C LEU A 32 -15.89 1.68 -23.30
N GLY A 33 -14.63 2.07 -23.11
CA GLY A 33 -13.54 1.81 -24.04
C GLY A 33 -13.39 2.71 -25.27
N ASP A 34 -14.41 3.45 -25.75
CA ASP A 34 -14.30 4.12 -27.08
C ASP A 34 -15.11 5.43 -27.26
N ASN A 35 -15.58 6.07 -26.20
CA ASN A 35 -16.31 7.35 -26.33
C ASN A 35 -15.47 8.54 -25.86
N ILE A 36 -15.41 9.59 -26.70
CA ILE A 36 -14.99 10.93 -26.26
C ILE A 36 -15.90 11.31 -25.08
N PRO A 37 -15.34 11.65 -23.90
CA PRO A 37 -16.15 12.00 -22.75
C PRO A 37 -17.09 13.16 -23.10
N GLU A 38 -18.37 13.00 -22.73
CA GLU A 38 -19.37 14.06 -22.90
C GLU A 38 -18.98 15.32 -22.12
N GLU A 39 -18.33 15.15 -20.98
CA GLU A 39 -17.74 16.24 -20.18
C GLU A 39 -16.25 16.00 -19.92
N PRO A 40 -15.37 16.58 -20.76
CA PRO A 40 -13.92 16.40 -20.63
C PRO A 40 -13.35 16.87 -19.29
N ASN A 41 -13.85 17.98 -18.73
CA ASN A 41 -13.37 18.50 -17.45
C ASN A 41 -13.66 17.54 -16.29
N LEU A 42 -14.84 16.92 -16.30
CA LEU A 42 -15.24 15.94 -15.28
C LEU A 42 -14.41 14.66 -15.40
N TYR A 43 -14.14 14.23 -16.63
CA TYR A 43 -13.25 13.08 -16.91
C TYR A 43 -11.81 13.34 -16.44
N GLU A 44 -11.24 14.51 -16.76
CA GLU A 44 -9.89 14.89 -16.33
C GLU A 44 -9.77 14.98 -14.81
N GLN A 45 -10.78 15.55 -14.13
CA GLN A 45 -10.83 15.59 -12.67
C GLN A 45 -10.85 14.16 -12.08
N GLY A 46 -11.69 13.27 -12.63
CA GLY A 46 -11.75 11.87 -12.19
C GLY A 46 -10.44 11.11 -12.40
N ALA A 47 -9.73 11.39 -13.50
CA ALA A 47 -8.42 10.82 -13.76
C ALA A 47 -7.38 11.26 -12.69
N VAL A 48 -7.40 12.54 -12.31
CA VAL A 48 -6.55 13.07 -11.25
C VAL A 48 -6.90 12.45 -9.90
N ASP A 49 -8.18 12.38 -9.55
CA ASP A 49 -8.64 11.77 -8.30
C ASP A 49 -8.27 10.29 -8.21
N ASN A 50 -8.37 9.55 -9.31
CA ASN A 50 -7.93 8.16 -9.39
C ASN A 50 -6.43 8.01 -9.15
N ILE A 51 -5.60 8.87 -9.76
CA ILE A 51 -4.14 8.89 -9.53
C ILE A 51 -3.82 9.21 -8.06
N LEU A 52 -4.51 10.19 -7.48
CA LEU A 52 -4.33 10.58 -6.08
C LEU A 52 -4.75 9.46 -5.12
N ASN A 53 -5.85 8.76 -5.41
CA ASN A 53 -6.30 7.61 -4.63
C ASN A 53 -5.28 6.45 -4.68
N ASP A 54 -4.74 6.17 -5.86
CA ASP A 54 -3.68 5.16 -6.02
C ASP A 54 -2.40 5.53 -5.25
N LEU A 55 -2.00 6.80 -5.30
CA LEU A 55 -0.86 7.30 -4.54
C LEU A 55 -1.11 7.24 -3.03
N ASN A 56 -2.29 7.64 -2.57
CA ASN A 56 -2.68 7.56 -1.17
C ASN A 56 -2.74 6.12 -0.68
N LYS A 57 -3.26 5.19 -1.49
CA LYS A 57 -3.28 3.76 -1.18
C LYS A 57 -1.87 3.18 -1.07
N LYS A 58 -0.99 3.48 -2.02
CA LYS A 58 0.44 3.08 -1.97
C LYS A 58 1.16 3.66 -0.75
N ASN A 59 0.87 4.91 -0.40
CA ASN A 59 1.42 5.56 0.79
C ASN A 59 0.89 4.91 2.08
N LEU A 60 -0.41 4.60 2.16
CA LEU A 60 -1.01 3.90 3.30
C LEU A 60 -0.46 2.48 3.46
N GLU A 61 -0.28 1.74 2.37
CA GLU A 61 0.38 0.42 2.38
C GLU A 61 1.82 0.53 2.85
N THR A 62 2.55 1.55 2.40
CA THR A 62 3.93 1.82 2.84
C THR A 62 3.98 2.19 4.33
N ILE A 63 3.08 3.05 4.81
CA ILE A 63 2.98 3.45 6.23
C ILE A 63 2.61 2.25 7.11
N THR A 64 1.65 1.43 6.69
CA THR A 64 1.20 0.24 7.43
C THR A 64 2.29 -0.82 7.48
N SER A 65 2.98 -1.05 6.36
CA SER A 65 4.15 -1.92 6.28
C SER A 65 5.28 -1.44 7.19
N ASN A 66 5.55 -0.12 7.21
CA ASN A 66 6.55 0.48 8.08
C ASN A 66 6.20 0.37 9.58
N LYS A 67 4.91 0.51 9.94
CA LYS A 67 4.46 0.27 11.33
C LYS A 67 4.65 -1.18 11.74
N ASN A 68 4.26 -2.14 10.89
CA ASN A 68 4.46 -3.56 11.15
C ASN A 68 5.95 -3.90 11.30
N TYR A 69 6.82 -3.30 10.48
CA TYR A 69 8.27 -3.43 10.62
C TYR A 69 8.79 -2.85 11.93
N SER A 70 8.30 -1.69 12.37
CA SER A 70 8.72 -1.08 13.64
C SER A 70 8.32 -1.95 14.85
N PHE A 71 7.07 -2.43 14.88
CA PHE A 71 6.59 -3.29 15.97
C PHE A 71 7.30 -4.66 15.96
N PHE A 72 7.51 -5.24 14.78
CA PHE A 72 8.28 -6.47 14.60
C PHE A 72 9.70 -6.35 15.20
N ILE A 73 10.42 -5.26 14.92
CA ILE A 73 11.76 -5.04 15.47
C ILE A 73 11.73 -4.88 16.99
N LYS A 74 10.81 -4.05 17.52
CA LYS A 74 10.69 -3.82 18.96
C LYS A 74 10.36 -5.10 19.72
N GLU A 75 9.47 -5.93 19.20
CA GLU A 75 9.10 -7.19 19.85
C GLU A 75 10.21 -8.24 19.73
N ALA A 76 10.91 -8.30 18.59
CA ALA A 76 12.10 -9.14 18.44
C ALA A 76 13.21 -8.81 19.45
N GLU A 77 13.44 -7.53 19.71
CA GLU A 77 14.39 -7.05 20.73
C GLU A 77 13.92 -7.41 22.14
N LYS A 78 12.63 -7.24 22.43
CA LYS A 78 12.03 -7.61 23.72
C LYS A 78 12.10 -9.11 24.01
N GLU A 79 11.90 -9.95 22.99
CA GLU A 79 11.96 -11.41 23.12
C GLU A 79 13.40 -11.98 23.15
N GLY A 80 14.40 -11.13 22.93
CA GLY A 80 15.82 -11.49 22.96
C GLY A 80 16.20 -12.49 21.87
N ILE A 81 15.65 -12.36 20.66
CA ILE A 81 15.92 -13.31 19.57
C ILE A 81 17.39 -13.29 19.17
N ASN A 82 17.97 -14.49 19.03
CA ASN A 82 19.32 -14.64 18.53
C ASN A 82 19.40 -14.36 17.02
N TYR A 83 20.13 -13.30 16.65
CA TYR A 83 20.36 -12.89 15.27
C TYR A 83 21.63 -13.50 14.64
N GLY A 84 22.57 -13.97 15.47
CA GLY A 84 23.87 -14.48 15.03
C GLY A 84 23.81 -15.90 14.48
N GLU A 85 22.82 -16.69 14.93
CA GLU A 85 22.59 -18.06 14.49
C GLU A 85 21.20 -18.21 13.87
N PHE A 86 21.16 -18.60 12.60
CA PHE A 86 19.90 -18.71 11.86
C PHE A 86 18.94 -19.75 12.46
N SER A 87 19.46 -20.91 12.86
CA SER A 87 18.66 -22.05 13.34
C SER A 87 18.24 -21.96 14.82
N LYS A 88 18.72 -20.95 15.57
CA LYS A 88 18.27 -20.72 16.95
C LYS A 88 16.95 -19.98 16.98
N ASP A 89 16.18 -20.15 18.05
CA ASP A 89 14.91 -19.45 18.27
C ASP A 89 13.90 -19.59 17.11
N THR A 90 13.94 -20.69 16.35
CA THR A 90 13.08 -20.90 15.17
C THR A 90 11.61 -20.66 15.50
N GLY A 91 11.09 -21.23 16.59
CA GLY A 91 9.70 -21.03 17.00
C GLY A 91 9.35 -19.55 17.26
N LYS A 92 10.24 -18.80 17.93
CA LYS A 92 10.03 -17.36 18.16
C LYS A 92 10.07 -16.57 16.85
N LYS A 93 11.02 -16.89 15.97
CA LYS A 93 11.15 -16.26 14.64
C LYS A 93 9.89 -16.50 13.80
N THR A 94 9.38 -17.73 13.77
CA THR A 94 8.13 -18.10 13.09
C THR A 94 6.94 -17.33 13.68
N ASN A 95 6.77 -17.34 15.00
CA ASN A 95 5.67 -16.64 15.67
C ASN A 95 5.65 -15.14 15.35
N LEU A 96 6.80 -14.46 15.36
CA LEU A 96 6.88 -13.05 15.00
C LEU A 96 6.59 -12.81 13.51
N LEU A 97 7.05 -13.69 12.62
CA LEU A 97 6.77 -13.57 11.19
C LEU A 97 5.26 -13.69 10.92
N ILE A 98 4.59 -14.70 11.49
CA ILE A 98 3.14 -14.92 11.36
C ILE A 98 2.34 -13.75 11.96
N LYS A 99 2.78 -13.25 13.13
CA LYS A 99 2.09 -12.16 13.85
C LYS A 99 2.05 -10.87 13.05
N TYR A 100 3.15 -10.52 12.37
CA TYR A 100 3.32 -9.20 11.75
C TYR A 100 3.19 -9.17 10.22
N PHE A 101 3.25 -10.31 9.54
CA PHE A 101 3.17 -10.36 8.08
C PHE A 101 2.20 -11.45 7.62
N GLU A 102 1.11 -11.01 6.99
CA GLU A 102 -0.01 -11.90 6.64
C GLU A 102 0.40 -13.04 5.73
N LYS A 103 1.29 -12.78 4.77
CA LYS A 103 1.78 -13.78 3.81
C LYS A 103 2.42 -15.03 4.44
N PHE A 104 2.76 -15.01 5.72
CA PHE A 104 3.34 -16.15 6.44
C PHE A 104 2.30 -16.95 7.26
N ARG A 105 1.05 -16.50 7.32
CA ARG A 105 -0.04 -17.20 8.00
C ARG A 105 -0.42 -18.47 7.25
N GLU A 106 -1.14 -19.35 7.94
CA GLU A 106 -1.63 -20.61 7.38
C GLU A 106 -2.46 -20.36 6.11
N GLY A 107 -2.17 -21.09 5.03
CA GLY A 107 -2.88 -20.99 3.74
C GLY A 107 -2.49 -19.80 2.86
N GLU A 108 -1.55 -18.95 3.31
CA GLU A 108 -1.09 -17.78 2.55
C GLU A 108 0.10 -18.09 1.64
N SER A 109 0.45 -17.12 0.78
CA SER A 109 1.46 -17.28 -0.28
C SER A 109 2.84 -17.80 0.16
N GLN A 110 3.21 -17.65 1.44
CA GLN A 110 4.46 -18.13 2.03
C GLN A 110 4.24 -18.77 3.41
N ASP A 111 3.20 -19.59 3.54
CA ASP A 111 2.90 -20.33 4.77
C ASP A 111 4.15 -21.05 5.35
N LEU A 112 4.45 -20.77 6.62
CA LEU A 112 5.65 -21.23 7.32
C LEU A 112 5.47 -22.58 8.05
N GLU A 113 4.49 -23.40 7.69
CA GLU A 113 4.37 -24.76 8.23
C GLU A 113 5.73 -25.49 8.26
N GLU A 114 6.05 -26.13 9.40
CA GLU A 114 7.36 -26.75 9.68
C GLU A 114 7.78 -27.82 8.65
N ARG A 115 6.85 -28.32 7.83
CA ARG A 115 7.13 -29.30 6.78
C ARG A 115 7.76 -28.68 5.53
N ASN A 116 7.61 -27.37 5.36
CA ASN A 116 8.03 -26.64 4.16
C ASN A 116 9.38 -25.93 4.33
N TYR A 117 9.81 -25.68 5.57
CA TYR A 117 11.04 -24.94 5.85
C TYR A 117 11.81 -25.54 7.03
N SER A 118 13.11 -25.73 6.81
CA SER A 118 14.05 -26.02 7.89
C SER A 118 14.25 -24.81 8.81
N SER A 119 14.68 -25.07 10.04
CA SER A 119 15.07 -24.01 11.00
C SER A 119 16.04 -22.99 10.43
N PHE A 120 16.95 -23.42 9.55
CA PHE A 120 17.91 -22.53 8.90
C PHE A 120 17.24 -21.60 7.89
N GLU A 121 16.29 -22.11 7.10
CA GLU A 121 15.54 -21.34 6.11
C GLU A 121 14.63 -20.30 6.76
N ILE A 122 13.91 -20.68 7.82
CA ILE A 122 13.14 -19.76 8.65
C ILE A 122 14.06 -18.64 9.18
N GLY A 123 15.24 -19.00 9.67
CA GLY A 123 16.27 -18.04 10.09
C GLY A 123 16.66 -17.06 8.98
N LYS A 124 16.87 -17.54 7.75
CA LYS A 124 17.20 -16.68 6.60
C LYS A 124 16.05 -15.74 6.23
N ILE A 125 14.82 -16.25 6.18
CA ILE A 125 13.61 -15.46 5.90
C ILE A 125 13.49 -14.35 6.94
N TYR A 126 13.58 -14.71 8.22
CA TYR A 126 13.53 -13.79 9.34
C TYR A 126 14.57 -12.68 9.21
N ASN A 127 15.84 -13.02 8.96
CA ASN A 127 16.90 -12.02 8.82
C ASN A 127 16.72 -11.12 7.58
N GLY A 128 16.18 -11.66 6.48
CA GLY A 128 15.81 -10.89 5.31
C GLY A 128 14.75 -9.82 5.64
N ILE A 129 13.70 -10.21 6.35
CA ILE A 129 12.63 -9.32 6.82
C ILE A 129 13.16 -8.28 7.81
N ARG A 130 13.98 -8.70 8.78
CA ARG A 130 14.64 -7.79 9.74
C ARG A 130 15.50 -6.74 9.05
N ASN A 131 16.29 -7.12 8.06
CA ASN A 131 17.13 -6.17 7.33
C ASN A 131 16.30 -5.16 6.54
N LYS A 132 15.18 -5.60 5.95
CA LYS A 132 14.21 -4.69 5.31
C LYS A 132 13.58 -3.75 6.34
N ALA A 133 13.16 -4.28 7.49
CA ALA A 133 12.57 -3.50 8.58
C ALA A 133 13.52 -2.41 9.11
N LYS A 134 14.81 -2.73 9.29
CA LYS A 134 15.82 -1.74 9.70
C LYS A 134 16.04 -0.63 8.68
N LYS A 135 16.02 -0.98 7.38
CA LYS A 135 16.11 0.03 6.30
C LYS A 135 14.87 0.92 6.27
N ALA A 136 13.69 0.34 6.44
CA ALA A 136 12.43 1.08 6.54
C ALA A 136 12.42 2.04 7.74
N GLU A 137 12.86 1.60 8.91
CA GLU A 137 12.96 2.45 10.10
C GLU A 137 13.93 3.63 9.89
N ALA A 138 15.07 3.38 9.23
CA ALA A 138 16.02 4.45 8.88
C ALA A 138 15.42 5.47 7.89
N LEU A 139 14.63 5.01 6.93
CA LEU A 139 13.91 5.87 5.99
C LEU A 139 12.84 6.71 6.68
N VAL A 140 12.05 6.12 7.59
CA VAL A 140 11.04 6.86 8.37
C VAL A 140 11.70 7.97 9.20
N LYS A 141 12.79 7.66 9.91
CA LYS A 141 13.57 8.65 10.66
C LYS A 141 14.16 9.74 9.77
N ALA A 142 14.52 9.41 8.52
CA ALA A 142 14.99 10.40 7.54
C ALA A 142 13.85 11.26 6.99
N THR A 143 12.63 10.74 6.87
CA THR A 143 11.43 11.48 6.41
C THR A 143 10.71 12.25 7.52
N GLU A 144 11.05 11.99 8.78
CA GLU A 144 10.66 12.85 9.92
C GLU A 144 11.48 14.17 9.94
N TYR A 145 12.45 14.35 9.04
CA TYR A 145 12.90 15.69 8.64
C TYR A 145 11.83 16.34 7.76
N PRO A 146 11.43 17.58 8.06
CA PRO A 146 10.02 17.90 8.08
C PRO A 146 9.44 18.09 6.68
N VAL A 147 8.31 17.40 6.48
CA VAL A 147 7.26 17.69 5.49
C VAL A 147 6.81 19.17 5.51
N SER A 148 7.25 19.97 6.50
CA SER A 148 7.03 21.42 6.56
C SER A 148 7.53 22.16 5.33
N ILE A 149 8.56 21.67 4.63
CA ILE A 149 9.08 22.31 3.41
C ILE A 149 8.11 22.10 2.23
N PHE A 150 7.48 20.92 2.13
CA PHE A 150 6.51 20.66 1.06
C PHE A 150 5.19 21.41 1.26
N ASP A 151 4.75 21.55 2.50
CA ASP A 151 3.55 22.33 2.84
C ASP A 151 3.74 23.84 2.59
N GLU A 152 4.95 24.37 2.81
CA GLU A 152 5.28 25.76 2.48
C GLU A 152 5.40 25.98 0.97
N VAL A 153 6.08 25.08 0.23
CA VAL A 153 6.22 25.18 -1.23
C VAL A 153 4.87 25.01 -1.95
N ALA A 154 3.98 24.14 -1.45
CA ALA A 154 2.64 24.00 -1.99
C ALA A 154 1.78 25.26 -1.70
N LYS A 155 1.89 25.85 -0.50
CA LYS A 155 1.19 27.10 -0.16
C LYS A 155 1.68 28.30 -0.97
N GLU A 156 2.97 28.38 -1.29
CA GLU A 156 3.51 29.44 -2.16
C GLU A 156 3.00 29.32 -3.59
N ARG A 157 3.04 28.12 -4.19
CA ARG A 157 2.52 27.91 -5.56
C ARG A 157 1.01 28.15 -5.70
N PHE A 158 0.23 27.89 -4.66
CA PHE A 158 -1.21 28.20 -4.65
C PHE A 158 -1.51 29.70 -4.51
N ARG A 159 -0.59 30.50 -3.95
CA ARG A 159 -0.74 31.96 -3.88
C ARG A 159 -0.46 32.62 -5.22
N GLU A 160 0.55 32.16 -5.96
CA GLU A 160 0.91 32.68 -7.29
C GLU A 160 -0.18 32.43 -8.34
N PHE A 161 -0.98 31.37 -8.17
CA PHE A 161 -2.11 31.07 -9.08
C PHE A 161 -3.39 31.90 -8.82
N ARG A 162 -3.43 32.67 -7.72
CA ARG A 162 -4.58 33.51 -7.34
C ARG A 162 -4.31 35.02 -7.38
N SER A 163 -3.11 35.43 -7.76
CA SER A 163 -2.72 36.83 -8.01
C SER A 163 -2.69 37.12 -9.50
#